data_AF-A0A080WRI5-F1
#
_entry.id   AF-A0A080WRI5-F1
#
_cell.length_a   1.000
_cell.length_b   1.000
_cell.length_c   1.000
_cell.angle_alpha   90.00
_cell.angle_beta   90.00
_cell.angle_gamma   90.00
#
_symmetry.space_group_name_H-M   'P 1'
#
loop_
_entity.id
_entity.type
_entity.pdbx_description
1 polymer ?
#
loop_
_entity_poly.entity_id
_entity_poly.type
_entity_poly.pdbx_seq_one_letter_code
_entity_poly.pdbx_strand_id
1 'polypeptide(L)'
;MDFQIWDFPGQLEYLEPSFDQEELFSNLGALVWVIDAQDDYLEAVTRLNKTILMIQQYYPHINIEVFIHKVDGLSEEYRSDTFQDIVQRISDELSDAGYENAPIHYYLTSIYDYSVFEAFSKVIQKLIPQLSTLENLINILSNNSGMEKTYLFDVLSKIYIASDTRPVDMACYEMCSDYIDVIVDISELYSWDHPDRKAKGPQVSEAESHVILHDKCMIHLMEMNK
;
A
#
# COMPACT_ATOMS: atom_id res chain seq x y z
N MET A 1 5.37 8.87 9.36
CA MET A 1 3.97 8.57 9.75
C MET A 1 4.03 7.37 10.67
N ASP A 2 3.47 7.46 11.87
CA ASP A 2 3.51 6.33 12.81
C ASP A 2 2.26 5.46 12.61
N PHE A 3 2.37 4.46 11.74
CA PHE A 3 1.37 3.40 11.63
C PHE A 3 1.70 2.30 12.63
N GLN A 4 0.79 2.02 13.54
CA GLN A 4 0.93 0.86 14.42
C GLN A 4 0.32 -0.36 13.72
N ILE A 5 1.18 -1.26 13.26
CA ILE A 5 0.77 -2.53 12.65
C ILE A 5 0.51 -3.52 13.79
N TRP A 6 -0.68 -4.11 13.79
CA TRP A 6 -1.08 -5.16 14.72
C TRP A 6 -1.20 -6.48 13.96
N ASP A 7 -0.26 -7.39 14.21
CA ASP A 7 -0.29 -8.73 13.64
C ASP A 7 -1.10 -9.66 14.55
N PHE A 8 -2.18 -10.22 14.01
CA PHE A 8 -3.03 -11.17 14.74
C PHE A 8 -2.70 -12.61 14.30
N PRO A 9 -2.39 -13.54 15.22
CA PRO A 9 -2.23 -14.93 14.86
C PRO A 9 -3.55 -15.52 14.37
N GLY A 10 -3.54 -16.21 13.23
CA GLY A 10 -4.73 -16.71 12.54
C GLY A 10 -5.55 -17.77 13.28
N GLN A 11 -5.17 -18.15 14.50
CA GLN A 11 -5.89 -19.07 15.38
C GLN A 11 -6.68 -18.36 16.48
N LEU A 12 -6.54 -17.03 16.64
CA LEU A 12 -7.34 -16.30 17.61
C LEU A 12 -8.79 -16.24 17.12
N GLU A 13 -9.68 -16.89 17.85
CA GLU A 13 -11.08 -16.51 17.85
C GLU A 13 -11.13 -15.11 18.46
N TYR A 14 -11.30 -14.09 17.62
CA TYR A 14 -11.42 -12.69 18.05
C TYR A 14 -12.45 -12.52 19.17
N LEU A 15 -13.40 -13.45 19.29
CA LEU A 15 -14.49 -13.53 20.26
C LEU A 15 -14.07 -13.92 21.69
N GLU A 16 -12.79 -14.19 21.97
CA GLU A 16 -12.38 -14.45 23.35
C GLU A 16 -12.50 -13.18 24.22
N PRO A 17 -13.19 -13.26 25.38
CA PRO A 17 -13.37 -12.13 26.30
C PRO A 17 -12.09 -11.70 27.02
N SER A 18 -10.96 -12.34 26.72
CA SER A 18 -9.61 -11.99 27.19
C SER A 18 -8.98 -10.84 26.37
N PHE A 19 -9.59 -10.48 25.25
CA PHE A 19 -9.09 -9.48 24.32
C PHE A 19 -9.90 -8.19 24.46
N ASP A 20 -9.24 -7.06 24.75
CA ASP A 20 -9.88 -5.73 24.80
C ASP A 20 -10.20 -5.24 23.38
N GLN A 21 -11.21 -5.88 22.78
CA GLN A 21 -11.70 -5.58 21.44
C GLN A 21 -12.14 -4.11 21.31
N GLU A 22 -12.72 -3.53 22.37
CA GLU A 22 -13.20 -2.15 22.36
C GLU A 22 -12.07 -1.13 22.23
N GLU A 23 -10.91 -1.35 22.85
CA GLU A 23 -9.78 -0.41 22.77
C GLU A 23 -9.02 -0.55 21.44
N LEU A 24 -8.97 -1.76 20.88
CA LEU A 24 -8.30 -2.01 19.60
C LEU A 24 -9.14 -1.53 18.42
N PHE A 25 -10.39 -1.96 18.30
CA PHE A 25 -11.23 -1.62 17.14
C PHE A 25 -11.71 -0.16 17.15
N SER A 26 -11.69 0.53 18.30
CA SER A 26 -11.98 1.98 18.33
C SER A 26 -10.87 2.85 17.74
N ASN A 27 -9.62 2.37 17.73
CA ASN A 27 -8.46 3.10 17.20
C ASN A 27 -8.02 2.62 15.82
N LEU A 28 -8.54 1.50 15.34
CA LEU A 28 -8.22 0.95 14.03
C LEU A 28 -8.92 1.75 12.91
N GLY A 29 -8.15 2.22 11.93
CA GLY A 29 -8.71 2.89 10.75
C GLY A 29 -8.95 1.95 9.56
N ALA A 30 -8.17 0.88 9.44
CA ALA A 30 -8.31 -0.13 8.40
C ALA A 30 -8.00 -1.53 8.95
N LEU A 31 -8.74 -2.52 8.45
CA LEU A 31 -8.47 -3.94 8.62
C LEU A 31 -7.94 -4.49 7.30
N VAL A 32 -6.72 -5.02 7.32
CA VAL A 32 -6.16 -5.77 6.20
C VAL A 32 -6.28 -7.26 6.51
N TRP A 33 -7.04 -7.99 5.69
CA TRP A 33 -7.18 -9.43 5.81
C TRP A 33 -6.43 -10.14 4.69
N VAL A 34 -5.56 -11.08 5.04
CA VAL A 34 -4.72 -11.79 4.07
C VAL A 34 -5.28 -13.20 3.83
N ILE A 35 -5.55 -13.51 2.56
CA ILE A 35 -5.99 -14.83 2.10
C ILE A 35 -4.87 -15.42 1.25
N ASP A 36 -4.36 -16.60 1.60
CA ASP A 36 -3.41 -17.32 0.76
C ASP A 36 -4.14 -17.92 -0.46
N ALA A 37 -3.76 -17.50 -1.67
CA ALA A 37 -4.38 -17.97 -2.91
C ALA A 37 -3.91 -19.36 -3.33
N GLN A 38 -2.83 -19.89 -2.73
CA GLN A 38 -2.29 -21.22 -3.06
C GLN A 38 -2.78 -22.32 -2.13
N ASP A 39 -3.43 -21.97 -1.02
CA ASP A 39 -3.96 -22.89 -0.01
C ASP A 39 -5.50 -22.91 -0.02
N ASP A 40 -6.11 -23.78 0.78
CA ASP A 40 -7.56 -23.82 0.96
C ASP A 40 -8.06 -22.56 1.69
N TYR A 41 -8.60 -21.62 0.91
CA TYR A 41 -9.14 -20.35 1.40
C TYR A 41 -10.57 -20.43 1.94
N LEU A 42 -11.25 -21.59 1.88
CA LEU A 42 -12.65 -21.73 2.33
C LEU A 42 -12.84 -21.32 3.80
N GLU A 43 -11.96 -21.82 4.67
CA GLU A 43 -12.00 -21.50 6.10
C GLU A 43 -11.68 -20.02 6.34
N ALA A 44 -10.70 -19.48 5.61
CA ALA A 44 -10.31 -18.08 5.70
C ALA A 44 -11.46 -17.14 5.29
N VAL A 45 -12.18 -17.45 4.20
CA VAL A 45 -13.36 -16.70 3.74
C VAL A 45 -14.47 -16.75 4.78
N THR A 46 -14.77 -17.94 5.33
CA THR A 46 -15.80 -18.10 6.37
C THR A 46 -15.49 -17.26 7.62
N ARG A 47 -14.22 -17.24 8.04
CA ARG A 47 -13.74 -16.44 9.18
C ARG A 47 -13.78 -14.94 8.88
N LEU A 48 -13.40 -14.55 7.67
CA LEU A 48 -13.47 -13.18 7.20
C LEU A 48 -14.92 -12.67 7.28
N ASN A 49 -15.89 -13.41 6.73
CA ASN A 49 -17.30 -12.98 6.73
C ASN A 49 -17.84 -12.78 8.15
N LYS A 50 -17.54 -13.70 9.08
CA LYS A 50 -17.89 -13.50 10.51
C LYS A 50 -17.30 -12.23 11.10
N THR A 51 -16.04 -11.95 10.78
CA THR A 51 -15.32 -10.77 11.27
C THR A 51 -15.90 -9.48 10.66
N ILE A 52 -16.20 -9.49 9.36
CA ILE A 52 -16.82 -8.35 8.66
C ILE A 52 -18.18 -8.03 9.27
N LEU A 53 -19.03 -9.03 9.52
CA LEU A 53 -20.35 -8.81 10.12
C LEU A 53 -20.25 -8.18 11.51
N MET A 54 -19.28 -8.61 12.32
CA MET A 54 -19.02 -8.01 13.63
C MET A 54 -18.56 -6.56 13.50
N ILE A 55 -17.58 -6.29 12.62
CA ILE A 55 -17.03 -4.95 12.44
C ILE A 55 -18.07 -3.99 11.86
N GLN A 56 -18.84 -4.40 10.85
CA GLN A 56 -19.89 -3.56 10.27
C GLN A 56 -20.98 -3.21 11.29
N GLN A 57 -21.29 -4.11 12.22
CA GLN A 57 -22.30 -3.87 13.25
C GLN A 57 -21.82 -2.90 14.35
N TYR A 58 -20.57 -2.99 14.78
CA TYR A 58 -20.05 -2.22 15.93
C TYR A 58 -19.15 -1.03 15.53
N TYR A 59 -18.42 -1.14 14.41
CA TYR A 59 -17.39 -0.20 13.98
C TYR A 59 -17.45 0.07 12.45
N PRO A 60 -18.49 0.77 11.95
CA PRO A 60 -18.69 1.00 10.52
C PRO A 60 -17.66 1.97 9.88
N HIS A 61 -16.79 2.58 10.69
CA HIS A 61 -15.77 3.53 10.23
C HIS A 61 -14.48 2.85 9.73
N ILE A 62 -14.32 1.55 10.00
CA ILE A 62 -13.12 0.78 9.64
C ILE A 62 -13.20 0.41 8.16
N ASN A 63 -12.17 0.75 7.40
CA ASN A 63 -12.03 0.30 6.01
C ASN A 63 -11.62 -1.17 5.97
N ILE A 64 -12.29 -1.98 5.14
CA ILE A 64 -12.02 -3.42 5.03
C ILE A 64 -11.30 -3.69 3.71
N GLU A 65 -10.11 -4.24 3.80
CA GLU A 65 -9.20 -4.43 2.68
C GLU A 65 -8.74 -5.89 2.68
N VAL A 66 -8.96 -6.62 1.58
CA VAL A 66 -8.68 -8.05 1.47
C VAL A 66 -7.54 -8.25 0.48
N PHE A 67 -6.45 -8.84 0.96
CA PHE A 67 -5.27 -9.16 0.19
C PHE A 67 -5.30 -10.63 -0.18
N ILE A 68 -5.54 -10.91 -1.46
CA ILE A 68 -5.38 -12.24 -2.05
C ILE A 68 -3.88 -12.39 -2.36
N HIS A 69 -3.20 -13.14 -1.51
CA HIS A 69 -1.75 -13.18 -1.41
C HIS A 69 -1.14 -14.44 -2.07
N LYS A 70 0.17 -14.40 -2.32
CA LYS A 70 0.94 -15.46 -3.01
C LYS A 70 0.45 -15.78 -4.43
N VAL A 71 0.07 -14.75 -5.16
CA VAL A 71 -0.44 -14.87 -6.54
C VAL A 71 0.67 -15.06 -7.59
N ASP A 72 1.93 -15.07 -7.17
CA ASP A 72 3.13 -15.30 -8.00
C ASP A 72 3.24 -16.71 -8.57
N GLY A 73 2.76 -17.72 -7.84
CA GLY A 73 2.80 -19.11 -8.28
C GLY A 73 1.66 -19.51 -9.24
N LEU A 74 0.75 -18.59 -9.55
CA LEU A 74 -0.49 -18.86 -10.26
C LEU A 74 -0.43 -18.31 -11.69
N SER A 75 -1.04 -19.02 -12.65
CA SER A 75 -1.23 -18.51 -14.00
C SER A 75 -2.23 -17.35 -14.01
N GLU A 76 -2.14 -16.46 -15.01
CA GLU A 76 -3.03 -15.29 -15.13
C GLU A 76 -4.52 -15.66 -15.17
N GLU A 77 -4.86 -16.74 -15.87
CA GLU A 77 -6.22 -17.31 -15.90
C GLU A 77 -6.65 -17.74 -14.48
N TYR A 78 -5.81 -18.51 -13.78
CA TYR A 78 -6.13 -19.01 -12.45
C TYR A 78 -6.22 -17.88 -11.41
N ARG A 79 -5.41 -16.81 -11.55
CA ARG A 79 -5.50 -15.60 -10.70
C ARG A 79 -6.86 -14.92 -10.86
N SER A 80 -7.32 -14.77 -12.10
CA SER A 80 -8.60 -14.14 -12.42
C SER A 80 -9.77 -14.98 -11.89
N ASP A 81 -9.72 -16.30 -12.08
CA ASP A 81 -10.75 -17.22 -11.60
C ASP A 81 -10.81 -17.25 -10.07
N THR A 82 -9.67 -17.34 -9.40
CA THR A 82 -9.58 -17.35 -7.92
C THR A 82 -10.05 -16.02 -7.34
N PHE A 83 -9.70 -14.90 -7.97
CA PHE A 83 -10.18 -13.59 -7.59
C PHE A 83 -11.71 -13.50 -7.67
N GLN A 84 -12.29 -13.91 -8.80
CA GLN A 84 -13.74 -13.87 -8.99
C GLN A 84 -14.47 -14.79 -8.01
N ASP A 85 -13.96 -16.00 -7.76
CA ASP A 85 -14.57 -16.94 -6.82
C ASP A 85 -14.53 -16.41 -5.38
N ILE A 86 -13.40 -15.87 -4.91
CA ILE A 86 -13.30 -15.28 -3.58
C ILE A 86 -14.25 -14.08 -3.42
N VAL A 87 -14.26 -13.16 -4.39
CA VAL A 87 -15.13 -11.97 -4.37
C VAL A 87 -16.60 -12.37 -4.36
N GLN A 88 -16.98 -13.34 -5.19
CA GLN A 88 -18.36 -13.82 -5.25
C GLN A 88 -18.79 -14.46 -3.93
N ARG A 89 -17.98 -15.35 -3.35
CA ARG A 89 -18.32 -16.01 -2.07
C ARG A 89 -18.49 -15.03 -0.92
N ILE A 90 -17.59 -14.05 -0.81
CA ILE A 90 -17.68 -13.00 0.22
C ILE A 90 -18.95 -12.16 -0.01
N SER A 91 -19.21 -11.77 -1.26
CA SER A 91 -20.40 -10.98 -1.60
C SER A 91 -21.71 -11.74 -1.32
N ASP A 92 -21.77 -13.02 -1.66
CA ASP A 92 -22.96 -13.86 -1.49
C ASP A 92 -23.27 -14.05 0.00
N GLU A 93 -22.28 -14.40 0.83
CA GLU A 93 -22.47 -14.57 2.28
C GLU A 93 -22.86 -13.26 2.99
N LEU A 94 -22.32 -12.12 2.55
CA LEU A 94 -22.70 -10.81 3.10
C LEU A 94 -24.11 -10.39 2.67
N SER A 95 -24.49 -10.69 1.43
CA SER A 95 -25.84 -10.47 0.92
C SER A 95 -26.87 -11.30 1.70
N ASP A 96 -26.57 -12.57 1.97
CA ASP A 96 -27.41 -13.46 2.79
C ASP A 96 -27.59 -12.94 4.23
N ALA A 97 -26.58 -12.25 4.77
CA ALA A 97 -26.65 -11.59 6.07
C ALA A 97 -27.35 -10.21 6.05
N GLY A 98 -27.79 -9.74 4.88
CA GLY A 98 -28.52 -8.48 4.71
C GLY A 98 -27.64 -7.25 4.49
N TYR A 99 -26.35 -7.42 4.21
CA TYR A 99 -25.42 -6.34 3.89
C TYR A 99 -25.19 -6.27 2.37
N GLU A 100 -26.09 -5.60 1.67
CA GLU A 100 -25.91 -5.30 0.24
C GLU A 100 -24.92 -4.13 0.07
N ASN A 101 -23.77 -4.38 -0.55
CA ASN A 101 -22.68 -3.42 -0.83
C ASN A 101 -21.82 -2.98 0.37
N ALA A 102 -21.28 -3.91 1.13
CA ALA A 102 -20.20 -3.60 2.06
C ALA A 102 -18.99 -2.99 1.30
N PRO A 103 -18.37 -1.90 1.78
CA PRO A 103 -17.26 -1.22 1.11
C PRO A 103 -15.94 -1.99 1.28
N ILE A 104 -15.88 -3.18 0.69
CA ILE A 104 -14.72 -4.07 0.75
C ILE A 104 -13.87 -3.86 -0.51
N HIS A 105 -12.57 -3.73 -0.33
CA HIS A 105 -11.62 -3.59 -1.42
C HIS A 105 -10.73 -4.82 -1.51
N TYR A 106 -10.47 -5.27 -2.72
CA TYR A 106 -9.72 -6.49 -2.98
C TYR A 106 -8.44 -6.15 -3.73
N TYR A 107 -7.33 -6.77 -3.31
CA TYR A 107 -6.01 -6.58 -3.92
C TYR A 107 -5.36 -7.93 -4.17
N LEU A 108 -4.80 -8.12 -5.36
CA LEU A 108 -3.92 -9.22 -5.67
C LEU A 108 -2.51 -8.81 -5.25
N THR A 109 -1.86 -9.59 -4.40
CA THR A 109 -0.59 -9.20 -3.79
C THR A 109 0.44 -10.33 -3.80
N SER A 110 1.69 -10.01 -4.06
CA SER A 110 2.84 -10.91 -3.93
C SER A 110 4.04 -10.18 -3.32
N ILE A 111 4.86 -10.89 -2.55
CA ILE A 111 6.11 -10.36 -2.00
C ILE A 111 7.26 -10.37 -3.02
N TYR A 112 7.08 -11.04 -4.16
CA TYR A 112 8.09 -11.11 -5.22
C TYR A 112 7.93 -10.01 -6.27
N ASP A 113 6.81 -9.30 -6.25
CA ASP A 113 6.55 -8.13 -7.08
C ASP A 113 6.24 -6.91 -6.19
N TYR A 114 6.00 -5.77 -6.83
CA TYR A 114 5.72 -4.52 -6.14
C TYR A 114 4.25 -4.34 -5.75
N SER A 115 3.40 -5.35 -6.00
CA SER A 115 1.95 -5.26 -5.79
C SER A 115 1.55 -5.14 -4.32
N VAL A 116 2.32 -5.76 -3.39
CA VAL A 116 2.09 -5.60 -1.95
C VAL A 116 2.26 -4.13 -1.54
N PHE A 117 3.32 -3.47 -2.00
CA PHE A 117 3.56 -2.06 -1.69
C PHE A 117 2.51 -1.15 -2.32
N GLU A 118 2.07 -1.46 -3.54
CA GLU A 118 0.98 -0.72 -4.20
C GLU A 118 -0.34 -0.85 -3.42
N ALA A 119 -0.69 -2.07 -3.00
CA ALA A 119 -1.88 -2.34 -2.19
C ALA A 119 -1.82 -1.58 -0.87
N PHE A 120 -0.69 -1.67 -0.13
CA PHE A 120 -0.51 -0.91 1.11
C PHE A 120 -0.57 0.60 0.90
N SER A 121 -0.06 1.12 -0.21
CA SER A 121 -0.15 2.54 -0.54
C SER A 121 -1.59 3.00 -0.69
N LYS A 122 -2.45 2.20 -1.35
CA LYS A 122 -3.88 2.48 -1.46
C LYS A 122 -4.61 2.38 -0.12
N VAL A 123 -4.24 1.42 0.74
CA VAL A 123 -4.79 1.30 2.09
C VAL A 123 -4.45 2.53 2.93
N ILE A 124 -3.17 2.93 2.92
CA ILE A 124 -2.69 4.08 3.69
C ILE A 124 -3.31 5.39 3.20
N GLN A 125 -3.46 5.57 1.90
CA GLN A 125 -4.14 6.74 1.32
C GLN A 125 -5.53 6.96 1.91
N LYS A 126 -6.33 5.89 2.06
CA LYS A 126 -7.66 5.97 2.65
C LYS A 126 -7.66 6.36 4.13
N LEU A 127 -6.54 6.16 4.84
CA LEU A 127 -6.37 6.53 6.24
C LEU A 127 -5.97 7.99 6.44
N ILE A 128 -5.48 8.67 5.40
CA ILE A 128 -4.98 10.04 5.50
C ILE A 128 -6.14 11.03 5.34
N PRO A 129 -6.48 11.83 6.39
CA PRO A 129 -7.65 12.72 6.33
C PRO A 129 -7.51 13.85 5.30
N GLN A 130 -6.29 14.32 5.02
CA GLN A 130 -6.02 15.42 4.09
C GLN A 130 -5.54 14.95 2.70
N LEU A 131 -5.78 13.70 2.31
CA LEU A 131 -5.32 13.14 1.03
C LEU A 131 -5.73 14.01 -0.16
N SER A 132 -6.99 14.44 -0.22
CA SER A 132 -7.52 15.25 -1.32
C SER A 132 -6.77 16.57 -1.52
N THR A 133 -6.21 17.15 -0.46
CA THR A 133 -5.39 18.35 -0.56
C THR A 133 -4.03 18.04 -1.17
N LEU A 134 -3.40 16.93 -0.76
CA LEU A 134 -2.12 16.47 -1.31
C LEU A 134 -2.25 16.12 -2.79
N GLU A 135 -3.29 15.36 -3.18
CA GLU A 135 -3.56 15.02 -4.58
C GLU A 135 -3.77 16.28 -5.43
N ASN A 136 -4.52 17.27 -4.93
CA ASN A 136 -4.71 18.53 -5.64
C ASN A 136 -3.40 19.29 -5.83
N LEU A 137 -2.52 19.33 -4.83
CA LEU A 137 -1.21 19.97 -4.94
C LEU A 137 -0.31 19.26 -5.96
N ILE A 138 -0.28 17.92 -5.92
CA ILE A 138 0.46 17.10 -6.89
C ILE A 138 -0.09 17.34 -8.30
N ASN A 139 -1.41 17.33 -8.49
CA ASN A 139 -2.03 17.60 -9.78
C ASN A 139 -1.68 18.99 -10.32
N ILE A 140 -1.67 20.02 -9.48
CA ILE A 140 -1.25 21.37 -9.88
C ILE A 140 0.21 21.38 -10.34
N LEU A 141 1.10 20.71 -9.58
CA LEU A 141 2.51 20.58 -9.94
C LEU A 141 2.70 19.85 -11.28
N SER A 142 2.09 18.68 -11.43
CA SER A 142 2.25 17.84 -12.61
C SER A 142 1.70 18.50 -13.87
N ASN A 143 0.51 19.12 -13.78
CA ASN A 143 -0.13 19.78 -14.93
C ASN A 143 0.61 21.05 -15.36
N ASN A 144 1.14 21.85 -14.42
CA ASN A 144 1.88 23.06 -14.76
C ASN A 144 3.30 22.79 -15.25
N SER A 145 3.90 21.67 -14.83
CA SER A 145 5.30 21.32 -15.17
C SER A 145 5.40 20.36 -16.35
N GLY A 146 4.28 19.83 -16.85
CA GLY A 146 4.25 18.85 -17.93
C GLY A 146 4.81 17.47 -17.53
N MET A 147 4.73 17.11 -16.24
CA MET A 147 5.19 15.80 -15.75
C MET A 147 4.16 14.73 -16.10
N GLU A 148 4.61 13.58 -16.60
CA GLU A 148 3.73 12.47 -17.01
C GLU A 148 3.18 11.65 -15.83
N LYS A 149 3.94 11.56 -14.74
CA LYS A 149 3.49 10.93 -13.50
C LYS A 149 4.21 11.56 -12.31
N THR A 150 3.54 11.67 -11.18
CA THR A 150 4.15 12.16 -9.94
C THR A 150 3.69 11.33 -8.75
N TYR A 151 4.65 10.98 -7.90
CA TYR A 151 4.44 10.20 -6.69
C TYR A 151 5.12 10.89 -5.51
N LEU A 152 4.47 10.84 -4.35
CA LEU A 152 5.05 11.24 -3.08
C LEU A 152 5.32 9.97 -2.26
N PHE A 153 6.58 9.60 -2.14
CA PHE A 153 7.01 8.37 -1.47
C PHE A 153 7.47 8.60 -0.04
N ASP A 154 7.23 7.62 0.82
CA ASP A 154 8.05 7.37 1.99
C ASP A 154 9.25 6.48 1.59
N VAL A 155 10.46 6.99 1.81
CA VAL A 155 11.72 6.39 1.31
C VAL A 155 12.00 5.02 1.94
N LEU A 156 11.68 4.87 3.23
CA LEU A 156 11.99 3.65 3.99
C LEU A 156 11.02 2.52 3.69
N SER A 157 9.73 2.82 3.58
CA SER A 157 8.70 1.80 3.35
C SER A 157 8.40 1.53 1.87
N LYS A 158 8.88 2.40 0.96
CA LYS A 158 8.54 2.41 -0.49
C LYS A 158 7.05 2.63 -0.78
N ILE A 159 6.29 3.02 0.23
CA ILE A 159 4.85 3.29 0.11
C ILE A 159 4.67 4.71 -0.44
N TYR A 160 3.83 4.87 -1.46
CA TYR A 160 3.47 6.20 -1.94
C TYR A 160 2.25 6.74 -1.18
N ILE A 161 2.48 7.84 -0.47
CA ILE A 161 1.50 8.54 0.35
C ILE A 161 0.43 9.21 -0.51
N ALA A 162 0.82 9.73 -1.67
CA ALA A 162 -0.09 10.37 -2.62
C ALA A 162 0.47 10.25 -4.05
N SER A 163 -0.43 10.30 -5.03
CA SER A 163 -0.09 10.36 -6.45
C SER A 163 -1.01 11.37 -7.14
N ASP A 164 -0.72 11.67 -8.40
CA ASP A 164 -1.66 12.38 -9.25
C ASP A 164 -2.91 11.52 -9.54
N THR A 165 -3.95 12.15 -10.09
CA THR A 165 -5.22 11.47 -10.40
C THR A 165 -5.16 10.58 -11.64
N ARG A 166 -4.01 10.46 -12.31
CA ARG A 166 -3.88 9.55 -13.46
C ARG A 166 -3.84 8.11 -12.95
N PRO A 167 -4.25 7.12 -13.75
CA PRO A 167 -4.11 5.71 -13.35
C PRO A 167 -2.65 5.41 -12.97
N VAL A 168 -2.48 4.54 -11.99
CA VAL A 168 -1.15 4.07 -11.59
C VAL A 168 -0.64 3.13 -12.67
N ASP A 169 0.54 3.45 -13.19
CA ASP A 169 1.30 2.54 -14.04
C ASP A 169 2.30 1.80 -13.16
N MET A 170 2.11 0.48 -13.06
CA MET A 170 2.99 -0.38 -12.28
C MET A 170 4.43 -0.31 -12.79
N ALA A 171 4.67 -0.24 -14.09
CA ALA A 171 6.03 -0.15 -14.62
C ALA A 171 6.73 1.14 -14.16
N CYS A 172 6.01 2.27 -14.13
CA CYS A 172 6.53 3.52 -13.59
C CYS A 172 6.78 3.44 -12.08
N TYR A 173 5.89 2.79 -11.34
CA TYR A 173 6.04 2.60 -9.89
C TYR A 173 7.30 1.79 -9.57
N GLU A 174 7.51 0.66 -10.26
CA GLU A 174 8.70 -0.19 -10.11
C GLU A 174 9.98 0.59 -10.41
N MET A 175 10.03 1.30 -11.54
CA MET A 175 11.18 2.13 -11.89
C MET A 175 11.48 3.22 -10.85
N CYS A 176 10.45 3.88 -10.32
CA CYS A 176 10.63 4.88 -9.27
C CYS A 176 11.13 4.26 -7.96
N SER A 177 10.60 3.10 -7.57
CA SER A 177 11.01 2.39 -6.36
C SER A 177 12.47 1.97 -6.43
N ASP A 178 12.87 1.32 -7.53
CA ASP A 178 14.25 0.91 -7.78
C ASP A 178 15.21 2.12 -7.80
N TYR A 179 14.76 3.23 -8.37
CA TYR A 179 15.56 4.45 -8.39
C TYR A 179 15.80 5.01 -6.98
N ILE A 180 14.81 4.96 -6.09
CA ILE A 180 14.99 5.35 -4.69
C ILE A 180 16.06 4.47 -4.03
N ASP A 181 16.03 3.15 -4.25
CA ASP A 181 17.06 2.24 -3.69
C ASP A 181 18.47 2.60 -4.18
N VAL A 182 18.63 2.85 -5.47
CA VAL A 182 19.93 3.27 -6.03
C VAL A 182 20.43 4.56 -5.38
N ILE A 183 19.55 5.55 -5.19
CA ILE A 183 19.94 6.82 -4.57
C ILE A 183 20.28 6.64 -3.09
N VAL A 184 19.52 5.84 -2.35
CA VAL A 184 19.81 5.55 -0.93
C VAL A 184 21.15 4.82 -0.81
N ASP A 185 21.35 3.74 -1.57
CA ASP A 185 22.58 2.93 -1.52
C ASP A 185 23.84 3.73 -1.90
N ILE A 186 23.76 4.54 -2.96
CA ILE A 186 24.86 5.43 -3.37
C ILE A 186 25.10 6.49 -2.30
N SER A 187 24.03 7.07 -1.76
CA SER A 187 24.13 8.07 -0.70
C SER A 187 24.80 7.47 0.53
N GLU A 188 24.45 6.27 0.98
CA GLU A 188 25.10 5.57 2.09
C GLU A 188 26.57 5.31 1.82
N LEU A 189 26.92 4.82 0.62
CA LEU A 189 28.31 4.54 0.25
C LEU A 189 29.18 5.80 0.25
N TYR A 190 28.64 6.94 -0.17
CA TYR A 190 29.38 8.20 -0.28
C TYR A 190 29.11 9.21 0.83
N SER A 191 28.24 8.95 1.79
CA SER A 191 27.97 9.84 2.94
C SER A 191 28.89 9.59 4.12
N TRP A 192 29.84 8.64 4.01
CA TRP A 192 30.82 8.41 5.06
C TRP A 192 31.74 9.63 5.26
N ASP A 193 31.66 10.21 6.46
CA ASP A 193 32.51 11.30 6.92
C ASP A 193 33.92 10.77 7.24
N HIS A 194 34.76 10.75 6.22
CA HIS A 194 36.18 10.47 6.40
C HIS A 194 36.91 11.74 6.89
N PRO A 195 37.76 11.67 7.93
CA PRO A 195 38.40 12.84 8.54
C PRO A 195 39.23 13.70 7.57
N ASP A 196 39.77 13.11 6.50
CA ASP A 196 40.51 13.82 5.45
C ASP A 196 39.63 14.39 4.32
N ARG A 197 38.31 14.15 4.35
CA ARG A 197 37.40 14.56 3.29
C ARG A 197 37.05 16.04 3.45
N LYS A 198 37.59 16.87 2.56
CA LYS A 198 37.26 18.29 2.50
C LYS A 198 36.12 18.52 1.53
N ALA A 199 35.06 19.19 2.00
CA ALA A 199 33.97 19.64 1.14
C ALA A 199 34.52 20.51 0.00
N LYS A 200 34.25 20.11 -1.25
CA LYS A 200 34.61 20.89 -2.43
C LYS A 200 33.42 21.77 -2.83
N GLY A 201 33.30 22.92 -2.16
CA GLY A 201 32.28 23.93 -2.46
C GLY A 201 30.99 23.79 -1.63
N PRO A 202 29.99 24.63 -1.92
CA PRO A 202 28.68 24.56 -1.27
C PRO A 202 28.00 23.25 -1.66
N GLN A 203 27.55 22.49 -0.66
CA GLN A 203 26.73 21.29 -0.86
C GLN A 203 25.27 21.63 -0.61
N VAL A 204 24.39 21.12 -1.47
CA VAL A 204 22.94 21.18 -1.26
C VAL A 204 22.63 20.22 -0.10
N SER A 205 21.85 20.69 0.88
CA SER A 205 21.49 19.91 2.06
C SER A 205 20.40 18.87 1.80
N GLU A 206 19.66 19.06 0.72
CA GLU A 206 18.54 18.23 0.29
C GLU A 206 19.03 17.23 -0.77
N ALA A 207 18.54 15.99 -0.67
CA ALA A 207 18.82 14.97 -1.67
C ALA A 207 18.03 15.26 -2.95
N GLU A 208 18.74 15.62 -4.02
CA GLU A 208 18.18 15.83 -5.36
C GLU A 208 18.93 14.95 -6.36
N SER A 209 18.20 14.24 -7.21
CA SER A 209 18.78 13.43 -8.27
C SER A 209 17.90 13.39 -9.52
N HIS A 210 18.53 13.23 -10.67
CA HIS A 210 17.84 13.02 -11.94
C HIS A 210 18.56 11.98 -12.78
N VAL A 211 17.79 11.17 -13.50
CA VAL A 211 18.31 10.22 -14.49
C VAL A 211 17.52 10.33 -15.78
N ILE A 212 18.24 10.29 -16.90
CA ILE A 212 17.64 10.30 -18.24
C ILE A 212 17.83 8.90 -18.83
N LEU A 213 16.72 8.25 -19.16
CA LEU A 213 16.67 6.94 -19.76
C LEU A 213 16.92 7.03 -21.28
N HIS A 214 17.20 5.89 -21.92
CA HIS A 214 17.54 5.83 -23.34
C HIS A 214 16.39 6.27 -24.26
N ASP A 215 15.15 6.09 -23.82
CA ASP A 215 13.93 6.55 -24.49
C ASP A 215 13.68 8.06 -24.34
N LYS A 216 14.59 8.78 -23.66
CA LYS A 216 14.50 10.21 -23.30
C LYS A 216 13.48 10.52 -22.20
N CYS A 217 12.95 9.52 -21.52
CA CYS A 217 12.21 9.72 -20.28
C CYS A 217 13.17 10.19 -19.18
N MET A 218 12.71 11.08 -18.32
CA MET A 218 13.48 11.60 -17.19
C MET A 218 12.77 11.23 -15.89
N ILE A 219 13.50 10.60 -14.98
CA ILE A 219 13.06 10.40 -13.60
C ILE A 219 13.77 11.45 -12.75
N HIS A 220 12.98 12.17 -11.95
CA HIS A 220 13.47 13.21 -11.06
C HIS A 220 13.02 12.92 -9.64
N LEU A 221 13.98 12.92 -8.71
CA LEU A 221 13.78 12.66 -7.28
C LEU A 221 14.26 13.88 -6.50
N MET A 222 13.41 14.35 -5.58
CA MET A 222 13.70 15.49 -4.72
C MET A 222 13.21 15.19 -3.30
N GLU A 223 14.05 15.45 -2.30
CA GLU A 223 13.69 15.38 -0.89
C GLU A 223 12.68 16.48 -0.54
N MET A 224 11.55 16.10 0.05
CA MET A 224 10.51 17.03 0.48
C MET A 224 10.52 17.25 1.99
N ASN A 225 10.72 16.19 2.76
CA ASN A 225 10.74 16.23 4.22
C ASN A 225 11.55 15.04 4.77
N LYS A 226 12.05 15.18 6.00
CA LYS A 226 12.73 14.13 6.77
C LYS A 226 11.77 13.38 7.67
#